data_AF-A0A0A2LY18-F1
#
_entry.id   AF-A0A0A2LY18-F1
#
_cell.length_a   1.000
_cell.length_b   1.000
_cell.length_c   1.000
_cell.angle_alpha   90.00
_cell.angle_beta   90.00
_cell.angle_gamma   90.00
#
_symmetry.space_group_name_H-M   'P 1'
#
loop_
_entity.id
_entity.type
_entity.pdbx_description
1 polymer ?
#
loop_
_entity_poly.entity_id
_entity_poly.type
_entity_poly.pdbx_seq_one_letter_code
_entity_poly.pdbx_strand_id
1 'polypeptide(L)'
;MEVLKKIISFVLDIFFIGLPVFIIFWFAFDFIIFNRCFLGKEGLNVLYYVLPIITGLLLSVIVAVWVKKMNKYTQMVFILLSACYQFVSLWFTITVFCDKNQNLNLDLKIFVWISIVISLVTMLVRNFKRLSFRDISLINIVFFIWMIDFLFFEIIADFLLSLLSKEMVRGLC
;
A
#
# COMPACT_ATOMS: atom_id res chain seq x y z
N MET A 1 -8.09 -35.75 8.62
CA MET A 1 -8.09 -34.88 9.82
C MET A 1 -6.87 -33.95 9.87
N GLU A 2 -5.67 -34.44 9.56
CA GLU A 2 -4.43 -33.64 9.60
C GLU A 2 -4.37 -32.51 8.55
N VAL A 3 -4.87 -32.75 7.35
CA VAL A 3 -4.99 -31.74 6.28
C VAL A 3 -5.90 -30.58 6.69
N LEU A 4 -7.05 -30.88 7.32
CA LEU A 4 -7.98 -29.87 7.79
C LEU A 4 -7.35 -28.97 8.86
N LYS A 5 -6.57 -29.56 9.79
CA LYS A 5 -5.82 -28.78 10.79
C LYS A 5 -4.79 -27.84 10.14
N LYS A 6 -4.09 -28.29 9.09
CA LYS A 6 -3.14 -27.47 8.34
C LYS A 6 -3.84 -26.30 7.62
N ILE A 7 -5.00 -26.54 7.03
CA ILE A 7 -5.80 -25.50 6.37
C ILE A 7 -6.29 -24.46 7.39
N ILE A 8 -6.86 -24.90 8.53
CA ILE A 8 -7.36 -23.99 9.58
C ILE A 8 -6.23 -23.13 10.12
N SER A 9 -5.06 -23.72 10.41
CA SER A 9 -3.89 -22.97 10.87
C SER A 9 -3.45 -21.92 9.85
N PHE A 10 -3.46 -22.25 8.56
CA PHE A 10 -3.08 -21.32 7.50
C PHE A 10 -4.07 -20.15 7.37
N VAL A 11 -5.38 -20.42 7.46
CA VAL A 11 -6.42 -19.38 7.45
C VAL A 11 -6.28 -18.44 8.65
N LEU A 12 -5.98 -18.97 9.84
CA LEU A 12 -5.74 -18.16 11.02
C LEU A 12 -4.49 -17.28 10.86
N ASP A 13 -3.39 -17.80 10.29
CA ASP A 13 -2.20 -17.00 10.02
C ASP A 13 -2.49 -15.83 9.07
N ILE A 14 -3.28 -16.07 8.01
CA ILE A 14 -3.76 -15.02 7.10
C ILE A 14 -4.56 -13.96 7.88
N PHE A 15 -5.47 -14.40 8.75
CA PHE A 15 -6.30 -13.47 9.53
C PHE A 15 -5.47 -12.62 10.49
N PHE A 16 -4.55 -13.23 11.24
CA PHE A 16 -3.70 -12.53 12.23
C PHE A 16 -2.70 -11.57 11.60
N ILE A 17 -2.20 -11.87 10.40
CA ILE A 17 -1.29 -10.96 9.67
C ILE A 17 -2.07 -9.91 8.90
N GLY A 18 -3.21 -10.29 8.32
CA GLY A 18 -4.06 -9.40 7.55
C GLY A 18 -4.73 -8.34 8.42
N LEU A 19 -5.43 -8.72 9.50
CA LEU A 19 -6.26 -7.78 10.26
C LEU A 19 -5.51 -6.50 10.73
N PRO A 20 -4.30 -6.57 11.33
CA PRO A 20 -3.58 -5.37 11.74
C PRO A 20 -3.13 -4.50 10.57
N VAL A 21 -2.72 -5.14 9.47
CA VAL A 21 -2.36 -4.42 8.25
C VAL A 21 -3.59 -3.70 7.70
N PHE A 22 -4.82 -4.21 7.93
CA PHE A 22 -6.04 -3.77 7.24
C PHE A 22 -6.48 -2.47 7.86
N ILE A 23 -6.43 -2.47 9.19
CA ILE A 23 -6.59 -1.29 10.01
C ILE A 23 -5.59 -0.21 9.60
N ILE A 24 -4.29 -0.55 9.48
CA ILE A 24 -3.26 0.43 9.10
C ILE A 24 -3.44 0.91 7.65
N PHE A 25 -3.84 0.04 6.74
CA PHE A 25 -4.11 0.37 5.35
C PHE A 25 -5.31 1.31 5.22
N TRP A 26 -6.37 1.07 5.98
CA TRP A 26 -7.50 1.98 6.08
C TRP A 26 -7.08 3.35 6.63
N PHE A 27 -6.25 3.39 7.67
CA PHE A 27 -5.69 4.65 8.16
C PHE A 27 -4.77 5.34 7.14
N ALA A 28 -3.99 4.58 6.37
CA ALA A 28 -3.20 5.10 5.26
C ALA A 28 -4.10 5.66 4.15
N PHE A 29 -5.27 5.06 3.95
CA PHE A 29 -6.29 5.53 3.01
C PHE A 29 -6.96 6.82 3.48
N ASP A 30 -7.28 6.95 4.77
CA ASP A 30 -7.68 8.23 5.35
C ASP A 30 -6.58 9.29 5.14
N PHE A 31 -5.32 8.88 5.19
CA PHE A 31 -4.18 9.73 4.85
C PHE A 31 -4.16 10.12 3.36
N ILE A 32 -4.60 9.25 2.44
CA ILE A 32 -4.76 9.54 1.02
C ILE A 32 -5.91 10.53 0.78
N ILE A 33 -7.06 10.33 1.44
CA ILE A 33 -8.20 11.25 1.38
C ILE A 33 -7.79 12.62 1.96
N PHE A 34 -7.11 12.63 3.09
CA PHE A 34 -6.53 13.83 3.68
C PHE A 34 -5.53 14.49 2.72
N ASN A 35 -4.69 13.68 2.06
CA ASN A 35 -3.76 14.19 1.07
C ASN A 35 -4.47 14.76 -0.16
N ARG A 36 -5.64 14.25 -0.57
CA ARG A 36 -6.46 14.86 -1.62
C ARG A 36 -6.87 16.30 -1.28
N CYS A 37 -6.97 16.68 -0.01
CA CYS A 37 -7.20 18.08 0.38
C CYS A 37 -6.00 19.00 0.07
N PHE A 38 -4.82 18.44 -0.21
CA PHE A 38 -3.68 19.20 -0.73
C PHE A 38 -3.75 19.41 -2.24
N LEU A 39 -4.46 18.56 -3.00
CA LEU A 39 -4.67 18.75 -4.45
C LEU A 39 -5.44 20.06 -4.67
N GLY A 40 -4.74 21.07 -5.17
CA GLY A 40 -5.27 22.42 -5.39
C GLY A 40 -4.55 23.51 -4.59
N LYS A 41 -3.66 23.13 -3.68
CA LYS A 41 -2.72 24.06 -3.02
C LYS A 41 -1.35 23.89 -3.68
N GLU A 42 -1.01 24.78 -4.61
CA GLU A 42 0.17 24.70 -5.49
C GLU A 42 1.47 24.27 -4.78
N GLY A 43 1.74 24.81 -3.58
CA GLY A 43 2.94 24.47 -2.80
C GLY A 43 2.90 23.16 -2.01
N LEU A 44 1.72 22.55 -1.79
CA LEU A 44 1.56 21.33 -0.99
C LEU A 44 1.23 20.09 -1.82
N ASN A 45 0.92 20.26 -3.11
CA ASN A 45 0.63 19.15 -4.01
C ASN A 45 1.74 18.09 -4.06
N VAL A 46 3.00 18.50 -3.94
CA VAL A 46 4.16 17.60 -3.90
C VAL A 46 4.08 16.61 -2.73
N LEU A 47 3.50 17.03 -1.60
CA LEU A 47 3.35 16.17 -0.42
C LEU A 47 2.43 14.98 -0.71
N TYR A 48 1.42 15.15 -1.57
CA TYR A 48 0.53 14.06 -1.98
C TYR A 48 1.32 12.85 -2.50
N TYR A 49 2.37 13.12 -3.29
CA TYR A 49 3.20 12.10 -3.93
C TYR A 49 4.38 11.66 -3.06
N VAL A 50 4.99 12.58 -2.31
CA VAL A 50 6.22 12.31 -1.56
C VAL A 50 5.96 11.55 -0.26
N LEU A 51 4.82 11.75 0.39
CA LEU A 51 4.54 11.14 1.70
C LEU A 51 4.44 9.61 1.68
N PRO A 52 3.72 8.98 0.73
CA PRO A 52 3.69 7.53 0.59
C PRO A 52 5.09 6.93 0.38
N ILE A 53 5.95 7.64 -0.37
CA ILE A 53 7.32 7.22 -0.69
C ILE A 53 8.20 7.25 0.55
N ILE A 54 8.24 8.39 1.25
CA ILE A 54 9.02 8.56 2.48
C ILE A 54 8.57 7.53 3.52
N THR A 55 7.25 7.35 3.69
CA THR A 55 6.70 6.39 4.64
C THR A 55 7.09 4.97 4.27
N GLY A 56 6.98 4.60 2.99
CA GLY A 56 7.39 3.29 2.49
C GLY A 56 8.89 3.01 2.70
N LEU A 57 9.75 4.01 2.46
CA LEU A 57 11.19 3.92 2.70
C LEU A 57 11.53 3.78 4.19
N LEU A 58 10.92 4.60 5.04
CA LEU A 58 11.10 4.52 6.50
C LEU A 58 10.70 3.13 7.02
N LEU A 59 9.57 2.60 6.58
CA LEU A 59 9.12 1.26 6.93
C LEU A 59 10.10 0.18 6.45
N SER A 60 10.63 0.30 5.22
CA SER A 60 11.66 -0.61 4.70
C SER A 60 12.96 -0.57 5.53
N VAL A 61 13.37 0.60 6.00
CA VAL A 61 14.53 0.74 6.91
C VAL A 61 14.25 0.14 8.28
N ILE A 62 13.06 0.38 8.85
CA ILE A 62 12.63 -0.23 10.12
C ILE A 62 12.65 -1.76 10.00
N VAL A 63 12.13 -2.31 8.90
CA VAL A 63 12.21 -3.74 8.57
C VAL A 63 13.67 -4.21 8.50
N ALA A 64 14.55 -3.45 7.87
CA ALA A 64 15.95 -3.85 7.65
C ALA A 64 16.81 -3.83 8.93
N VAL A 65 16.49 -2.96 9.89
CA VAL A 65 17.32 -2.69 11.07
C VAL A 65 16.70 -3.25 12.35
N TRP A 66 15.43 -2.96 12.63
CA TRP A 66 14.81 -3.16 13.95
C TRP A 66 14.07 -4.49 14.09
N VAL A 67 13.50 -4.98 12.99
CA VAL A 67 12.71 -6.21 13.00
C VAL A 67 13.51 -7.47 13.36
N LYS A 68 14.86 -7.40 13.32
CA LYS A 68 15.75 -8.50 13.77
C LYS A 68 15.50 -8.98 15.19
N LYS A 69 14.94 -8.12 16.05
CA LYS A 69 14.67 -8.42 17.47
C LYS A 69 13.20 -8.74 17.74
N MET A 70 12.35 -8.70 16.71
CA MET A 70 10.91 -8.84 16.84
C MET A 70 10.46 -10.28 16.58
N ASN A 71 9.22 -10.59 16.99
CA ASN A 71 8.62 -11.88 16.66
C ASN A 71 8.41 -11.99 15.13
N LYS A 72 8.29 -13.24 14.67
CA LYS A 72 8.07 -13.58 13.25
C LYS A 72 6.83 -12.91 12.63
N TYR A 73 5.68 -12.94 13.29
CA TYR A 73 4.45 -12.31 12.81
C TYR A 73 4.60 -10.79 12.71
N THR A 74 5.23 -10.15 13.70
CA THR A 74 5.53 -8.72 13.66
C THR A 74 6.44 -8.38 12.48
N GLN A 75 7.45 -9.21 12.21
CA GLN A 75 8.30 -9.09 11.03
C GLN A 75 7.48 -9.16 9.73
N MET A 76 6.59 -10.15 9.62
CA MET A 76 5.73 -10.32 8.44
C MET A 76 4.78 -9.13 8.23
N VAL A 77 4.20 -8.59 9.31
CA VAL A 77 3.34 -7.39 9.28
C VAL A 77 4.11 -6.17 8.76
N PHE A 78 5.30 -5.89 9.29
CA PHE A 78 6.09 -4.75 8.82
C PHE A 78 6.55 -4.90 7.36
N ILE A 79 6.86 -6.13 6.94
CA ILE A 79 7.18 -6.43 5.54
C ILE A 79 5.97 -6.15 4.65
N LEU A 80 4.81 -6.68 5.02
CA LEU A 80 3.57 -6.49 4.28
C LEU A 80 3.19 -5.01 4.19
N LEU A 81 3.29 -4.26 5.29
CA LEU A 81 3.06 -2.82 5.31
C LEU A 81 3.99 -2.07 4.37
N SER A 82 5.29 -2.35 4.41
CA SER A 82 6.24 -1.69 3.53
C SER A 82 5.91 -1.96 2.06
N ALA A 83 5.53 -3.20 1.72
CA ALA A 83 5.08 -3.55 0.37
C ALA A 83 3.80 -2.78 -0.03
N CYS A 84 2.80 -2.68 0.84
CA CYS A 84 1.58 -1.91 0.59
C CYS A 84 1.87 -0.43 0.33
N TYR A 85 2.73 0.23 1.13
CA TYR A 85 3.07 1.63 0.92
C TYR A 85 3.86 1.87 -0.37
N GLN A 86 4.72 0.93 -0.77
CA GLN A 86 5.40 1.00 -2.07
C GLN A 86 4.43 0.79 -3.23
N PHE A 87 3.45 -0.10 -3.08
CA PHE A 87 2.38 -0.27 -4.05
C PHE A 87 1.54 1.00 -4.20
N VAL A 88 1.12 1.61 -3.10
CA VAL A 88 0.39 2.88 -3.10
C VAL A 88 1.21 3.99 -3.77
N SER A 89 2.52 4.05 -3.50
CA SER A 89 3.42 5.01 -4.16
C SER A 89 3.49 4.81 -5.67
N LEU A 90 3.64 3.56 -6.11
CA LEU A 90 3.60 3.18 -7.52
C LEU A 90 2.26 3.55 -8.16
N TRP A 91 1.17 3.23 -7.49
CA TRP A 91 -0.19 3.51 -7.93
C TRP A 91 -0.41 5.00 -8.18
N PHE A 92 0.00 5.88 -7.26
CA PHE A 92 -0.10 7.33 -7.46
C PHE A 92 0.71 7.87 -8.63
N THR A 93 1.81 7.21 -9.01
CA THR A 93 2.58 7.62 -10.18
C THR A 93 2.02 7.15 -11.52
N ILE A 94 1.26 6.04 -11.52
CA ILE A 94 0.73 5.41 -12.74
C ILE A 94 -0.71 5.84 -13.01
N THR A 95 -1.48 6.20 -11.98
CA THR A 95 -2.89 6.55 -12.14
C THR A 95 -3.13 7.82 -12.93
N VAL A 96 -4.26 7.84 -13.63
CA VAL A 96 -4.77 8.97 -14.42
C VAL A 96 -4.93 10.25 -13.57
N PHE A 97 -5.02 10.14 -12.25
CA PHE A 97 -5.00 11.28 -11.33
C PHE A 97 -3.72 12.12 -11.44
N CYS A 98 -2.59 11.48 -11.73
CA CYS A 98 -1.34 12.14 -12.11
C CYS A 98 -1.51 12.84 -13.47
N ASP A 99 -1.86 12.11 -14.53
CA ASP A 99 -1.92 12.65 -15.89
C ASP A 99 -2.96 13.76 -16.12
N LYS A 100 -4.13 13.72 -15.46
CA LYS A 100 -5.20 14.70 -15.70
C LYS A 100 -5.02 16.01 -14.94
N ASN A 101 -4.37 15.98 -13.78
CA ASN A 101 -4.29 17.16 -12.91
C ASN A 101 -2.87 17.71 -12.75
N GLN A 102 -1.82 16.89 -12.84
CA GLN A 102 -0.43 17.35 -12.65
C GLN A 102 0.58 16.48 -13.40
N ASN A 103 1.22 17.04 -14.43
CA ASN A 103 2.46 16.48 -14.98
C ASN A 103 3.54 16.51 -13.89
N LEU A 104 3.58 15.47 -13.07
CA LEU A 104 4.68 15.20 -12.16
C LEU A 104 5.97 15.26 -12.97
N ASN A 105 6.85 16.19 -12.60
CA ASN A 105 8.15 16.34 -13.25
C ASN A 105 8.83 14.97 -13.34
N LEU A 106 9.48 14.73 -14.48
CA LEU A 106 10.18 13.48 -14.77
C LEU A 106 11.11 13.09 -13.61
N ASP A 107 11.75 14.08 -12.98
CA ASP A 107 12.63 13.91 -11.81
C ASP A 107 11.92 13.25 -10.62
N LEU A 108 10.69 13.66 -10.30
CA LEU A 108 9.93 13.03 -9.21
C LEU A 108 9.50 11.61 -9.58
N LYS A 109 9.10 11.34 -10.84
CA LYS A 109 8.79 9.98 -11.29
C LYS A 109 10.02 9.09 -11.12
N ILE A 110 11.20 9.54 -11.58
CA ILE A 110 12.47 8.83 -11.40
C ILE A 110 12.76 8.60 -9.92
N PHE A 111 12.57 9.61 -9.06
CA PHE A 111 12.77 9.48 -7.62
C PHE A 111 11.85 8.42 -6.98
N VAL A 112 10.58 8.35 -7.38
CA VAL A 112 9.64 7.31 -6.92
C VAL A 112 10.15 5.92 -7.30
N TRP A 113 10.51 5.73 -8.58
CA TRP A 113 11.01 4.45 -9.08
C TRP A 113 12.29 4.01 -8.38
N ILE A 114 13.25 4.91 -8.19
CA ILE A 114 14.49 4.64 -7.44
C ILE A 114 14.15 4.23 -6.00
N SER A 115 13.22 4.93 -5.35
CA SER A 115 12.79 4.63 -3.98
C SER A 115 12.15 3.25 -3.86
N ILE A 116 11.30 2.87 -4.82
CA ILE A 116 10.69 1.53 -4.89
C ILE A 116 11.78 0.47 -5.04
N VAL A 117 12.74 0.68 -5.94
CA VAL A 117 13.86 -0.25 -6.16
C VAL A 117 14.71 -0.39 -4.90
N ILE A 118 15.07 0.70 -4.23
CA ILE A 118 15.85 0.69 -2.98
C ILE A 118 15.09 -0.07 -1.89
N SER A 119 13.79 0.18 -1.72
CA SER A 119 12.95 -0.57 -0.78
C SER A 119 12.93 -2.06 -1.11
N LEU A 120 12.66 -2.43 -2.36
CA LEU A 120 12.62 -3.84 -2.78
C LEU A 120 13.94 -4.55 -2.52
N VAL A 121 15.06 -3.95 -2.91
CA VAL A 121 16.39 -4.52 -2.67
C VAL A 121 16.66 -4.66 -1.18
N THR A 122 16.35 -3.63 -0.38
CA THR A 122 16.52 -3.63 1.07
C THR A 122 15.69 -4.73 1.73
N MET A 123 14.44 -4.89 1.30
CA MET A 123 13.52 -5.89 1.80
C MET A 123 13.93 -7.31 1.39
N LEU A 124 14.25 -7.53 0.11
CA LEU A 124 14.63 -8.85 -0.41
C LEU A 124 15.94 -9.31 0.21
N VAL A 125 17.02 -8.56 0.07
CA VAL A 125 18.37 -8.99 0.50
C VAL A 125 18.41 -9.30 2.00
N ARG A 126 17.67 -8.55 2.83
CA ARG A 126 17.72 -8.72 4.29
C ARG A 126 16.72 -9.73 4.85
N ASN A 127 15.59 -9.95 4.18
CA ASN A 127 14.55 -10.87 4.68
C ASN A 127 14.57 -12.25 4.03
N PHE A 128 15.11 -12.42 2.81
CA PHE A 128 15.13 -13.71 2.10
C PHE A 128 15.82 -14.82 2.90
N LYS A 129 16.85 -14.48 3.68
CA LYS A 129 17.59 -15.46 4.51
C LYS A 129 16.87 -15.85 5.80
N ARG A 130 15.80 -15.16 6.19
CA ARG A 130 15.17 -15.30 7.52
C ARG A 130 13.78 -15.90 7.50
N LEU A 131 13.02 -15.63 6.43
CA LEU A 131 11.66 -16.14 6.30
C LEU A 131 11.68 -17.51 5.63
N SER A 132 10.84 -18.42 6.13
CA SER A 132 10.63 -19.69 5.44
C SER A 132 9.85 -19.45 4.14
N PHE A 133 9.95 -20.37 3.19
CA PHE A 133 9.20 -20.28 1.93
C PHE A 133 7.68 -20.15 2.16
N ARG A 134 7.14 -20.83 3.18
CA ARG A 134 5.73 -20.71 3.60
C ARG A 134 5.38 -19.27 3.97
N ASP A 135 6.26 -18.59 4.70
CA ASP A 135 6.02 -17.23 5.19
C ASP A 135 6.03 -16.22 4.05
N ILE A 136 6.98 -16.38 3.12
CA ILE A 136 7.04 -15.56 1.90
C ILE A 136 5.77 -15.76 1.07
N SER A 137 5.33 -17.01 0.88
CA SER A 137 4.09 -17.32 0.18
C SER A 137 2.88 -16.68 0.85
N LEU A 138 2.79 -16.74 2.18
CA LEU A 138 1.70 -16.14 2.94
C LEU A 138 1.68 -14.60 2.80
N ILE A 139 2.84 -13.94 2.94
CA ILE A 139 2.94 -12.48 2.73
C ILE A 139 2.46 -12.11 1.33
N ASN A 140 2.90 -12.84 0.30
CA ASN A 140 2.51 -12.58 -1.08
C ASN A 140 1.00 -12.77 -1.28
N ILE A 141 0.40 -13.85 -0.76
CA ILE A 141 -1.04 -14.11 -0.87
C ILE A 141 -1.84 -12.99 -0.20
N VAL A 142 -1.46 -12.60 1.02
CA VAL A 142 -2.14 -11.50 1.73
C VAL A 142 -1.99 -10.20 0.93
N PHE A 143 -0.78 -9.88 0.46
CA PHE A 143 -0.55 -8.70 -0.38
C PHE A 143 -1.43 -8.69 -1.64
N PHE A 144 -1.55 -9.80 -2.37
CA PHE A 144 -2.36 -9.89 -3.58
C PHE A 144 -3.86 -9.73 -3.31
N ILE A 145 -4.40 -10.39 -2.27
CA ILE A 145 -5.81 -10.24 -1.88
C ILE A 145 -6.14 -8.76 -1.67
N TRP A 146 -5.20 -8.02 -1.10
CA TRP A 146 -5.40 -6.64 -0.71
C TRP A 146 -5.23 -5.65 -1.84
N MET A 147 -4.31 -5.94 -2.75
CA MET A 147 -4.25 -5.22 -4.02
C MET A 147 -5.58 -5.33 -4.77
N ILE A 148 -6.16 -6.53 -4.83
CA ILE A 148 -7.46 -6.74 -5.48
C ILE A 148 -8.56 -5.95 -4.77
N ASP A 149 -8.62 -6.04 -3.43
CA ASP A 149 -9.62 -5.32 -2.62
C ASP A 149 -9.51 -3.80 -2.81
N PHE A 150 -8.29 -3.26 -2.80
CA PHE A 150 -8.04 -1.84 -3.04
C PHE A 150 -8.50 -1.38 -4.43
N LEU A 151 -8.13 -2.12 -5.48
CA LEU A 151 -8.54 -1.80 -6.86
C LEU A 151 -10.06 -1.87 -7.01
N PHE A 152 -10.70 -2.86 -6.41
CA PHE A 152 -12.15 -3.02 -6.45
C PHE A 152 -12.86 -1.88 -5.72
N PHE A 153 -12.36 -1.49 -4.54
CA PHE A 153 -12.87 -0.36 -3.78
C PHE A 153 -12.75 0.95 -4.56
N GLU A 154 -11.60 1.20 -5.22
CA GLU A 154 -11.41 2.42 -6.02
C GLU A 154 -12.40 2.50 -7.19
N ILE A 155 -12.60 1.39 -7.91
CA ILE A 155 -13.59 1.32 -9.00
C ILE A 155 -15.00 1.66 -8.46
N ILE A 156 -15.36 1.12 -7.30
CA ILE A 156 -16.65 1.42 -6.67
C ILE A 156 -16.72 2.88 -6.23
N ALA A 157 -15.67 3.42 -5.63
CA ALA A 157 -15.62 4.81 -5.17
C ALA A 157 -15.76 5.79 -6.34
N ASP A 158 -15.03 5.57 -7.44
CA ASP A 158 -15.14 6.37 -8.67
C ASP A 158 -16.53 6.24 -9.31
N PHE A 159 -17.11 5.03 -9.32
CA PHE A 159 -18.47 4.81 -9.80
C PHE A 159 -19.51 5.58 -8.99
N LEU A 160 -19.45 5.51 -7.66
CA LEU A 160 -20.33 6.22 -6.74
C LEU A 160 -20.19 7.75 -6.87
N LEU A 161 -18.96 8.27 -6.97
CA LEU A 161 -18.71 9.68 -7.21
C LEU A 161 -19.27 10.15 -8.56
N SER A 162 -19.16 9.32 -9.60
CA SER A 162 -19.72 9.63 -10.91
C SER A 162 -21.26 9.69 -10.89
N LEU A 163 -21.91 8.84 -10.10
CA LEU A 163 -23.37 8.84 -9.90
C LEU A 163 -23.82 10.10 -9.14
N LEU A 164 -23.17 10.42 -8.01
CA LEU A 164 -23.48 11.59 -7.20
C LEU A 164 -23.28 12.91 -7.97
N SER A 165 -22.22 13.00 -8.79
CA SER A 165 -22.01 14.19 -9.64
C SER A 165 -23.10 14.36 -10.70
N LYS A 166 -23.65 13.26 -11.24
CA LYS A 166 -24.76 13.30 -12.20
C LYS A 166 -26.09 13.68 -11.56
N GLU A 167 -26.32 13.29 -10.31
CA GLU A 167 -27.52 13.68 -9.56
C GLU A 167 -27.49 15.16 -9.15
N MET A 168 -26.33 15.69 -8.74
CA MET A 168 -26.18 17.13 -8.46
C MET A 168 -26.45 18.00 -9.68
N VAL A 169 -26.07 17.55 -10.89
CA VAL A 169 -26.37 18.26 -12.15
C VAL A 169 -27.85 18.16 -12.53
N ARG A 170 -28.55 17.08 -12.16
CA ARG A 170 -29.99 16.93 -12.41
C ARG A 170 -30.90 17.66 -11.42
N GLY A 171 -30.41 17.97 -10.21
CA GLY A 171 -31.14 18.79 -9.23
C GLY A 171 -31.11 20.30 -9.49
N LEU A 172 -30.40 20.73 -10.54
CA LEU A 172 -30.21 22.13 -10.95
C LEU A 172 -30.84 22.47 -12.32
N CYS A 173 -31.62 21.54 -12.91
CA CYS A 173 -32.42 21.76 -14.12
C CYS A 173 -33.92 21.71 -13.81
#